data_AF-A0A939AGY9-F1
#
_entry.id   AF-A0A939AGY9-F1
#
_cell.length_a   1.000
_cell.length_b   1.000
_cell.length_c   1.000
_cell.angle_alpha   90.00
_cell.angle_beta   90.00
_cell.angle_gamma   90.00
#
_symmetry.space_group_name_H-M   'P 1'
#
loop_
_entity.id
_entity.type
_entity.pdbx_description
1 polymer ?
#
loop_
_entity_poly.entity_id
_entity_poly.type
_entity_poly.pdbx_seq_one_letter_code
_entity_poly.pdbx_strand_id
1 'polypeptide(L)'
;MILRWLTAVALGAALVAPQPTFAAERGFPTTGFTVGGPFITFYETRGGLDVFGYPRSPEFTLSGRTVQYFQRARFEWWPENPPGHQVQLGLLADELGRGRPSDPSAHRAEWRHFPETGRAISGAFRTAFESRAGLEVFGYPTSPVVVENGRTVQHFQRARLEWHAENVPAYPVQLGLLGDEQIALGRVTLPAGSSIPAPPDLTSGIAGKTAEGALAGRLVVSGGVGGPVWTMRPDGSERLVGHGVDPSLSPDGRVVVYAQHGGARPGLYQVGWQGGEPTLLTVGDERRGPLYSPDGREIAFYQKSACLRPAGNLWIHDSCFQIKVIPSEGCVDWLRPGQDRYAFGPAWRPDGRALVFRQEKALATTEDRQTVRPFGIDFAPLIETILFDPTGGRIVVGVRRNQTYSEIGTVPDDGSDRFSALTPPLSFVQPPPTSLSPAYSPDGRHIAFVSDRDGRPGVWIMASDGANPRRVSDVPIGLSGARERLVHWSRV
;
A
#
# COMPACT_ATOMS: atom_id res chain seq x y z
N MET A 1 -9.85 -85.46 5.69
CA MET A 1 -11.30 -85.17 5.73
C MET A 1 -11.46 -83.67 5.92
N ILE A 2 -12.28 -83.05 5.07
CA ILE A 2 -12.25 -81.65 4.63
C ILE A 2 -12.53 -80.64 5.75
N LEU A 3 -11.66 -79.62 5.90
CA LEU A 3 -11.92 -78.43 6.72
C LEU A 3 -12.37 -77.27 5.82
N ARG A 4 -13.55 -76.74 6.10
CA ARG A 4 -14.18 -75.61 5.40
C ARG A 4 -13.39 -74.31 5.64
N TRP A 5 -13.05 -73.61 4.56
CA TRP A 5 -12.62 -72.21 4.60
C TRP A 5 -13.77 -71.31 4.17
N LEU A 6 -14.11 -70.33 5.01
CA LEU A 6 -15.06 -69.25 4.72
C LEU A 6 -14.36 -68.24 3.80
N THR A 7 -14.94 -67.98 2.64
CA THR A 7 -14.57 -66.90 1.73
C THR A 7 -15.11 -65.56 2.26
N ALA A 8 -14.20 -64.66 2.64
CA ALA A 8 -14.53 -63.24 2.82
C ALA A 8 -14.18 -62.49 1.52
N VAL A 9 -15.20 -61.90 0.89
CA VAL A 9 -15.04 -60.98 -0.25
C VAL A 9 -14.63 -59.62 0.31
N ALA A 10 -13.40 -59.19 0.04
CA ALA A 10 -12.96 -57.83 0.33
C ALA A 10 -13.33 -56.93 -0.85
N LEU A 11 -14.30 -56.03 -0.67
CA LEU A 11 -14.47 -54.86 -1.55
C LEU A 11 -13.27 -53.94 -1.35
N GLY A 12 -12.44 -53.79 -2.38
CA GLY A 12 -11.40 -52.76 -2.42
C GLY A 12 -12.03 -51.38 -2.59
N ALA A 13 -12.13 -50.61 -1.51
CA ALA A 13 -12.32 -49.18 -1.59
C ALA A 13 -10.99 -48.56 -2.08
N ALA A 14 -11.00 -47.93 -3.25
CA ALA A 14 -9.88 -47.11 -3.68
C ALA A 14 -9.72 -45.96 -2.67
N LEU A 15 -8.62 -45.97 -1.90
CA LEU A 15 -8.25 -44.82 -1.08
C LEU A 15 -7.91 -43.66 -2.02
N VAL A 16 -8.83 -42.70 -2.13
CA VAL A 16 -8.47 -41.33 -2.53
C VAL A 16 -7.53 -40.81 -1.45
N ALA A 17 -6.26 -40.60 -1.78
CA ALA A 17 -5.32 -39.98 -0.84
C ALA A 17 -5.87 -38.60 -0.44
N PRO A 18 -5.93 -38.28 0.87
CA PRO A 18 -6.37 -36.96 1.29
C PRO A 18 -5.41 -35.90 0.74
N GLN A 19 -5.97 -34.88 0.09
CA GLN A 19 -5.18 -33.71 -0.29
C GLN A 19 -4.69 -33.00 0.97
N PRO A 20 -3.42 -32.55 1.02
CA PRO A 20 -2.94 -31.79 2.16
C PRO A 20 -3.74 -30.49 2.29
N THR A 21 -4.43 -30.34 3.42
CA THR A 21 -5.05 -29.08 3.81
C THR A 21 -3.94 -28.10 4.17
N PHE A 22 -3.66 -27.14 3.30
CA PHE A 22 -2.72 -26.08 3.62
C PHE A 22 -3.43 -24.97 4.42
N ALA A 23 -2.82 -24.56 5.53
CA ALA A 23 -3.48 -23.75 6.56
C ALA A 23 -3.53 -22.23 6.28
N ALA A 24 -3.09 -21.75 5.12
CA ALA A 24 -3.20 -20.36 4.72
C ALA A 24 -4.01 -20.26 3.43
N GLU A 25 -5.15 -19.58 3.49
CA GLU A 25 -5.98 -19.24 2.35
C GLU A 25 -6.32 -17.75 2.43
N ARG A 26 -6.32 -17.07 1.28
CA ARG A 26 -6.70 -15.67 1.17
C ARG A 26 -7.78 -15.50 0.11
N GLY A 27 -8.93 -14.97 0.52
CA GLY A 27 -9.99 -14.57 -0.40
C GLY A 27 -9.69 -13.23 -1.06
N PHE A 28 -10.02 -13.11 -2.35
CA PHE A 28 -9.94 -11.89 -3.13
C PHE A 28 -11.36 -11.46 -3.53
N PRO A 29 -12.06 -10.64 -2.70
CA PRO A 29 -13.45 -10.25 -2.94
C PRO A 29 -13.69 -9.64 -4.32
N THR A 30 -12.71 -8.88 -4.82
CA THR A 30 -12.74 -8.25 -6.14
C THR A 30 -12.93 -9.24 -7.29
N THR A 31 -12.41 -10.47 -7.16
CA THR A 31 -12.56 -11.52 -8.19
C THR A 31 -13.37 -12.71 -7.72
N GLY A 32 -13.73 -12.77 -6.43
CA GLY A 32 -14.43 -13.89 -5.82
C GLY A 32 -13.61 -15.18 -5.72
N PHE A 33 -12.31 -15.15 -6.04
CA PHE A 33 -11.44 -16.31 -5.96
C PHE A 33 -10.62 -16.33 -4.68
N THR A 34 -10.23 -17.54 -4.26
CA THR A 34 -9.31 -17.78 -3.15
C THR A 34 -7.98 -18.26 -3.69
N VAL A 35 -6.88 -17.86 -3.06
CA VAL A 35 -5.55 -18.43 -3.30
C VAL A 35 -5.14 -19.16 -2.04
N GLY A 36 -4.81 -20.45 -2.18
CA GLY A 36 -4.53 -21.33 -1.06
C GLY A 36 -3.11 -21.90 -1.07
N GLY A 37 -2.73 -22.44 0.08
CA GLY A 37 -1.54 -23.25 0.26
C GLY A 37 -0.23 -22.69 -0.30
N PRO A 38 0.55 -23.48 -1.07
CA PRO A 38 1.83 -23.01 -1.57
C PRO A 38 1.71 -21.79 -2.48
N PHE A 39 0.58 -21.64 -3.18
CA PHE A 39 0.33 -20.51 -4.07
C PHE A 39 0.20 -19.20 -3.29
N ILE A 40 -0.44 -19.16 -2.11
CA ILE A 40 -0.52 -17.91 -1.34
C ILE A 40 0.84 -17.52 -0.77
N THR A 41 1.62 -18.48 -0.27
CA THR A 41 2.99 -18.20 0.19
C THR A 41 3.86 -17.67 -0.94
N PHE A 42 3.78 -18.30 -2.13
CA PHE A 42 4.51 -17.83 -3.30
C PHE A 42 4.02 -16.44 -3.74
N TYR A 43 2.71 -16.22 -3.80
CA TYR A 43 2.13 -14.93 -4.16
C TYR A 43 2.64 -13.81 -3.23
N GLU A 44 2.49 -13.97 -1.92
CA GLU A 44 2.84 -12.91 -0.95
C GLU A 44 4.34 -12.65 -0.87
N THR A 45 5.16 -13.69 -1.03
CA THR A 45 6.61 -13.52 -1.01
C THR A 45 7.13 -12.97 -2.33
N ARG A 46 6.64 -13.43 -3.50
CA ARG A 46 7.22 -13.16 -4.83
C ARG A 46 6.69 -11.92 -5.55
N GLY A 47 5.98 -11.05 -4.84
CA GLY A 47 5.57 -9.73 -5.33
C GLY A 47 4.06 -9.50 -5.43
N GLY A 48 3.26 -10.49 -5.06
CA GLY A 48 1.83 -10.37 -4.81
C GLY A 48 1.06 -9.70 -5.95
N LEU A 49 0.22 -8.74 -5.58
CA LEU A 49 -0.64 -8.03 -6.52
C LEU A 49 0.16 -7.26 -7.58
N ASP A 50 1.32 -6.73 -7.20
CA ASP A 50 2.11 -5.86 -8.06
C ASP A 50 2.81 -6.65 -9.18
N VAL A 51 3.20 -7.90 -8.90
CA VAL A 51 3.85 -8.77 -9.88
C VAL A 51 2.84 -9.66 -10.61
N PHE A 52 1.88 -10.25 -9.90
CA PHE A 52 1.00 -11.27 -10.47
C PHE A 52 -0.41 -10.74 -10.80
N GLY A 53 -0.84 -9.65 -10.17
CA GLY A 53 -2.21 -9.15 -10.24
C GLY A 53 -3.21 -10.06 -9.51
N TYR A 54 -4.50 -9.75 -9.64
CA TYR A 54 -5.55 -10.53 -8.98
C TYR A 54 -5.66 -11.95 -9.55
N PRO A 55 -6.11 -12.95 -8.75
CA PRO A 55 -6.45 -14.27 -9.28
C PRO A 55 -7.61 -14.17 -10.27
N ARG A 56 -7.56 -14.99 -11.32
CA ARG A 56 -8.49 -15.02 -12.47
C ARG A 56 -9.15 -16.38 -12.69
N SER A 57 -8.81 -17.34 -11.84
CA SER A 57 -9.43 -18.66 -11.80
C SER A 57 -9.45 -19.20 -10.36
N PRO A 58 -10.29 -20.22 -10.06
CA PRO A 58 -9.98 -21.11 -8.95
C PRO A 58 -8.69 -21.90 -9.25
N GLU A 59 -8.21 -22.65 -8.27
CA GLU A 59 -7.23 -23.71 -8.54
C GLU A 59 -7.90 -24.84 -9.34
N PHE A 60 -7.23 -25.33 -10.39
CA PHE A 60 -7.73 -26.44 -11.20
C PHE A 60 -6.59 -27.26 -11.81
N THR A 61 -6.92 -28.44 -12.34
CA THR A 61 -5.92 -29.30 -12.98
C THR A 61 -5.75 -28.96 -14.45
N LEU A 62 -4.53 -28.62 -14.86
CA LEU A 62 -4.13 -28.44 -16.26
C LEU A 62 -2.91 -29.30 -16.54
N SER A 63 -2.98 -30.17 -17.56
CA SER A 63 -1.89 -31.07 -17.96
C SER A 63 -1.29 -31.88 -16.80
N GLY A 64 -2.13 -32.33 -15.86
CA GLY A 64 -1.73 -33.13 -14.70
C GLY A 64 -1.17 -32.33 -13.52
N ARG A 65 -1.14 -30.99 -13.59
CA ARG A 65 -0.68 -30.12 -12.48
C ARG A 65 -1.81 -29.29 -11.91
N THR A 66 -1.76 -29.01 -10.63
CA THR A 66 -2.58 -27.95 -10.02
C THR A 66 -2.06 -26.60 -10.51
N VAL A 67 -2.95 -25.79 -11.07
CA VAL A 67 -2.63 -24.46 -11.58
C VAL A 67 -3.66 -23.44 -11.13
N GLN A 68 -3.25 -22.17 -11.10
CA GLN A 68 -4.15 -21.04 -10.94
C GLN A 68 -3.70 -19.88 -11.82
N TYR A 69 -4.63 -19.26 -12.53
CA TYR A 69 -4.37 -18.07 -13.34
C TYR A 69 -4.52 -16.82 -12.47
N PHE A 70 -3.63 -15.87 -12.71
CA PHE A 70 -3.63 -14.50 -12.22
C PHE A 70 -3.59 -13.56 -13.43
N GLN A 71 -3.80 -12.25 -13.24
CA GLN A 71 -3.82 -11.31 -14.37
C GLN A 71 -2.54 -11.34 -15.21
N ARG A 72 -1.39 -11.58 -14.58
CA ARG A 72 -0.06 -11.50 -15.22
C ARG A 72 0.66 -12.83 -15.32
N ALA A 73 0.19 -13.87 -14.65
CA ALA A 73 0.91 -15.14 -14.55
C ALA A 73 -0.05 -16.33 -14.38
N ARG A 74 0.46 -17.55 -14.62
CA ARG A 74 -0.16 -18.80 -14.20
C ARG A 74 0.78 -19.46 -13.20
N PHE A 75 0.29 -19.80 -12.01
CA PHE A 75 1.06 -20.58 -11.05
C PHE A 75 0.84 -22.06 -11.33
N GLU A 76 1.91 -22.83 -11.21
CA GLU A 76 1.91 -24.29 -11.37
C GLU A 76 2.55 -24.92 -10.14
N TRP A 77 1.91 -25.95 -9.59
CA TRP A 77 2.42 -26.73 -8.48
C TRP A 77 3.25 -27.93 -8.98
N TRP A 78 4.47 -28.02 -8.46
CA TRP A 78 5.52 -29.00 -8.77
C TRP A 78 6.01 -29.63 -7.46
N PRO A 79 5.23 -30.54 -6.85
CA PRO A 79 5.55 -31.13 -5.56
C PRO A 79 6.91 -31.85 -5.52
N GLU A 80 7.37 -32.32 -6.68
CA GLU A 80 8.67 -33.00 -6.86
C GLU A 80 9.88 -32.08 -6.71
N ASN A 81 9.71 -30.77 -6.77
CA ASN A 81 10.80 -29.82 -6.61
C ASN A 81 11.20 -29.65 -5.12
N PRO A 82 12.43 -29.20 -4.84
CA PRO A 82 12.85 -28.86 -3.48
C PRO A 82 11.93 -27.79 -2.85
N PRO A 83 11.75 -27.82 -1.51
CA PRO A 83 11.00 -26.78 -0.80
C PRO A 83 11.43 -25.37 -1.20
N GLY A 84 10.45 -24.49 -1.42
CA GLY A 84 10.66 -23.13 -1.93
C GLY A 84 10.71 -23.00 -3.46
N HIS A 85 10.81 -24.11 -4.21
CA HIS A 85 10.80 -24.14 -5.69
C HIS A 85 9.61 -24.92 -6.28
N GLN A 86 8.69 -25.32 -5.42
CA GLN A 86 7.53 -26.14 -5.79
C GLN A 86 6.42 -25.34 -6.46
N VAL A 87 6.44 -24.01 -6.39
CA VAL A 87 5.57 -23.16 -7.22
C VAL A 87 6.44 -22.54 -8.31
N GLN A 88 6.01 -22.69 -9.56
CA GLN A 88 6.66 -22.07 -10.71
C GLN A 88 5.63 -21.34 -11.57
N LEU A 89 6.08 -20.34 -12.34
CA LEU A 89 5.23 -19.68 -13.31
C LEU A 89 5.21 -20.44 -14.63
N GLY A 90 4.01 -20.62 -15.16
CA GLY A 90 3.77 -21.13 -16.51
C GLY A 90 4.33 -20.21 -17.58
N LEU A 91 4.64 -20.79 -18.75
CA LEU A 91 5.32 -20.11 -19.84
C LEU A 91 4.33 -19.30 -20.71
N LEU A 92 3.51 -18.46 -20.09
CA LEU A 92 2.36 -17.83 -20.75
C LEU A 92 2.75 -17.01 -21.97
N ALA A 93 3.92 -16.38 -21.98
CA ALA A 93 4.39 -15.62 -23.13
C ALA A 93 4.90 -16.52 -24.27
N ASP A 94 5.59 -17.62 -23.95
CA ASP A 94 5.98 -18.62 -24.96
C ASP A 94 4.75 -19.28 -25.60
N GLU A 95 3.73 -19.59 -24.80
CA GLU A 95 2.47 -20.15 -25.26
C GLU A 95 1.76 -19.24 -26.28
N LEU A 96 1.91 -17.91 -26.17
CA LEU A 96 1.38 -16.95 -27.16
C LEU A 96 2.14 -16.97 -28.48
N GLY A 97 3.32 -17.60 -28.56
CA GLY A 97 4.12 -17.69 -29.78
C GLY A 97 4.69 -16.35 -30.26
N ARG A 98 4.77 -15.35 -29.36
CA ARG A 98 5.29 -14.00 -29.70
C ARG A 98 6.83 -13.91 -29.66
N GLY A 99 7.51 -14.99 -29.29
CA GLY A 99 8.95 -15.13 -29.44
C GLY A 99 9.33 -15.14 -30.93
N ARG A 100 9.87 -14.04 -31.44
CA ARG A 100 10.36 -13.97 -32.83
C ARG A 100 11.68 -14.75 -32.98
N PRO A 101 11.90 -15.51 -34.07
CA PRO A 101 13.22 -16.05 -34.39
C PRO A 101 14.24 -14.96 -34.73
N SER A 102 15.47 -15.22 -34.28
CA SER A 102 16.80 -14.75 -34.71
C SER A 102 16.98 -13.31 -35.23
N ASP A 103 17.48 -12.46 -34.33
CA ASP A 103 18.70 -11.70 -34.63
C ASP A 103 19.51 -11.63 -33.33
N PRO A 104 20.80 -12.02 -33.32
CA PRO A 104 21.64 -11.87 -32.14
C PRO A 104 21.61 -10.43 -31.66
N SER A 105 21.39 -10.23 -30.36
CA SER A 105 21.49 -8.88 -29.80
C SER A 105 22.91 -8.36 -29.99
N ALA A 106 23.07 -7.10 -30.38
CA ALA A 106 24.39 -6.48 -30.49
C ALA A 106 25.18 -6.69 -29.18
N HIS A 107 26.40 -7.20 -29.27
CA HIS A 107 27.25 -7.39 -28.10
C HIS A 107 27.72 -6.03 -27.57
N ARG A 108 27.05 -5.58 -26.52
CA ARG A 108 27.42 -4.39 -25.74
C ARG A 108 27.77 -4.76 -24.31
N ALA A 109 28.80 -4.14 -23.75
CA ALA A 109 29.33 -4.47 -22.42
C ALA A 109 28.35 -4.14 -21.30
N GLU A 110 27.49 -3.14 -21.49
CA GLU A 110 26.49 -2.70 -20.52
C GLU A 110 25.21 -3.55 -20.53
N TRP A 111 25.08 -4.49 -21.47
CA TRP A 111 23.93 -5.38 -21.61
C TRP A 111 24.20 -6.72 -20.91
N ARG A 112 23.18 -7.27 -20.28
CA ARG A 112 23.24 -8.65 -19.76
C ARG A 112 22.76 -9.59 -20.87
N HIS A 113 23.66 -10.47 -21.31
CA HIS A 113 23.42 -11.43 -22.39
C HIS A 113 23.02 -12.80 -21.84
N PHE A 114 22.16 -13.49 -22.56
CA PHE A 114 21.66 -14.83 -22.23
C PHE A 114 22.01 -15.79 -23.39
N PRO A 115 23.07 -16.60 -23.26
CA PRO A 115 23.48 -17.55 -24.29
C PRO A 115 22.38 -18.53 -24.70
N GLU A 116 21.49 -18.87 -23.76
CA GLU A 116 20.39 -19.83 -23.94
C GLU A 116 19.37 -19.34 -24.98
N THR A 117 19.20 -18.02 -25.13
CA THR A 117 18.26 -17.45 -26.10
C THR A 117 18.91 -16.54 -27.13
N GLY A 118 20.21 -16.25 -27.01
CA GLY A 118 20.90 -15.26 -27.85
C GLY A 118 20.36 -13.84 -27.67
N ARG A 119 19.61 -13.58 -26.60
CA ARG A 119 18.98 -12.30 -26.28
C ARG A 119 19.74 -11.56 -25.20
N ALA A 120 19.49 -10.27 -25.10
CA ALA A 120 20.05 -9.44 -24.06
C ALA A 120 18.99 -8.53 -23.44
N ILE A 121 19.24 -8.13 -22.19
CA ILE A 121 18.45 -7.11 -21.49
C ILE A 121 19.36 -5.93 -21.15
N SER A 122 18.80 -4.73 -21.20
CA SER A 122 19.52 -3.49 -20.95
C SER A 122 18.63 -2.40 -20.36
N GLY A 123 19.25 -1.31 -19.90
CA GLY A 123 18.56 -0.15 -19.36
C GLY A 123 17.54 -0.51 -18.27
N ALA A 124 16.37 0.11 -18.33
CA ALA A 124 15.33 -0.08 -17.33
C ALA A 124 14.75 -1.50 -17.29
N PHE A 125 14.71 -2.22 -18.42
CA PHE A 125 14.27 -3.62 -18.42
C PHE A 125 15.27 -4.53 -17.72
N ARG A 126 16.58 -4.27 -17.86
CA ARG A 126 17.60 -4.95 -17.05
C ARG A 126 17.40 -4.66 -15.56
N THR A 127 17.24 -3.39 -15.19
CA THR A 127 17.01 -3.01 -13.79
C THR A 127 15.77 -3.69 -13.23
N ALA A 128 14.66 -3.68 -13.97
CA ALA A 128 13.40 -4.32 -13.60
C ALA A 128 13.50 -5.85 -13.48
N PHE A 129 14.25 -6.49 -14.37
CA PHE A 129 14.49 -7.93 -14.31
C PHE A 129 15.32 -8.30 -13.09
N GLU A 130 16.42 -7.58 -12.86
CA GLU A 130 17.35 -7.85 -11.76
C GLU A 130 16.74 -7.52 -10.40
N SER A 131 15.89 -6.50 -10.30
CA SER A 131 15.22 -6.13 -9.06
C SER A 131 14.06 -7.06 -8.67
N ARG A 132 13.57 -7.89 -9.59
CA ARG A 132 12.37 -8.74 -9.42
C ARG A 132 12.60 -10.24 -9.62
N ALA A 133 13.66 -10.77 -9.00
CA ALA A 133 14.04 -12.19 -9.01
C ALA A 133 14.47 -12.78 -10.38
N GLY A 134 14.59 -11.96 -11.42
CA GLY A 134 15.17 -12.35 -12.70
C GLY A 134 14.55 -13.60 -13.31
N LEU A 135 15.39 -14.61 -13.56
CA LEU A 135 15.00 -15.84 -14.25
C LEU A 135 13.87 -16.61 -13.55
N GLU A 136 13.77 -16.53 -12.23
CA GLU A 136 12.74 -17.24 -11.47
C GLU A 136 11.34 -16.76 -11.86
N VAL A 137 11.16 -15.44 -11.95
CA VAL A 137 9.87 -14.81 -12.27
C VAL A 137 9.68 -14.65 -13.78
N PHE A 138 10.66 -14.13 -14.50
CA PHE A 138 10.47 -13.79 -15.93
C PHE A 138 10.82 -14.95 -16.87
N GLY A 139 11.70 -15.86 -16.46
CA GLY A 139 12.36 -16.79 -17.38
C GLY A 139 13.36 -16.07 -18.29
N TYR A 140 13.84 -16.75 -19.33
CA TYR A 140 14.77 -16.14 -20.27
C TYR A 140 14.09 -15.10 -21.17
N PRO A 141 14.77 -14.02 -21.59
CA PRO A 141 14.25 -13.12 -22.61
C PRO A 141 14.10 -13.86 -23.95
N THR A 142 12.94 -13.70 -24.59
CA THR A 142 12.59 -14.38 -25.84
C THR A 142 12.50 -13.43 -27.03
N SER A 143 12.40 -12.12 -26.78
CA SER A 143 12.42 -11.08 -27.81
C SER A 143 13.56 -10.07 -27.60
N PRO A 144 13.96 -9.35 -28.66
CA PRO A 144 14.59 -8.04 -28.46
C PRO A 144 13.58 -7.06 -27.86
N VAL A 145 14.04 -5.87 -27.48
CA VAL A 145 13.14 -4.75 -27.17
C VAL A 145 12.41 -4.35 -28.46
N VAL A 146 11.08 -4.33 -28.41
CA VAL A 146 10.20 -4.02 -29.53
C VAL A 146 9.16 -2.98 -29.12
N VAL A 147 8.53 -2.32 -30.08
CA VAL A 147 7.36 -1.48 -29.82
C VAL A 147 6.11 -2.26 -30.21
N GLU A 148 5.20 -2.46 -29.26
CA GLU A 148 3.90 -3.12 -29.44
C GLU A 148 2.80 -2.20 -28.90
N ASN A 149 1.78 -1.92 -29.70
CA ASN A 149 0.65 -1.06 -29.31
C ASN A 149 1.07 0.30 -28.72
N GLY A 150 2.12 0.91 -29.28
CA GLY A 150 2.66 2.20 -28.81
C GLY A 150 3.48 2.13 -27.52
N ARG A 151 3.69 0.93 -26.95
CA ARG A 151 4.55 0.72 -25.79
C ARG A 151 5.85 0.01 -26.19
N THR A 152 6.96 0.45 -25.61
CA THR A 152 8.21 -0.30 -25.68
C THR A 152 8.10 -1.49 -24.74
N VAL A 153 8.33 -2.70 -25.24
CA VAL A 153 8.17 -3.95 -24.50
C VAL A 153 9.32 -4.91 -24.75
N GLN A 154 9.54 -5.85 -23.83
CA GLN A 154 10.37 -7.02 -24.05
C GLN A 154 9.68 -8.26 -23.48
N HIS A 155 9.63 -9.32 -24.28
CA HIS A 155 9.06 -10.61 -23.89
C HIS A 155 10.12 -11.51 -23.27
N PHE A 156 9.69 -12.24 -22.26
CA PHE A 156 10.40 -13.32 -21.59
C PHE A 156 9.50 -14.56 -21.60
N GLN A 157 10.01 -15.72 -21.23
CA GLN A 157 9.24 -16.96 -21.30
C GLN A 157 7.94 -16.93 -20.46
N ARG A 158 8.00 -16.28 -19.29
CA ARG A 158 6.90 -16.26 -18.29
C ARG A 158 6.20 -14.91 -18.18
N ALA A 159 6.72 -13.87 -18.82
CA ALA A 159 6.32 -12.50 -18.55
C ALA A 159 6.61 -11.55 -19.72
N ARG A 160 5.92 -10.42 -19.75
CA ARG A 160 6.21 -9.29 -20.65
C ARG A 160 6.53 -8.07 -19.81
N LEU A 161 7.67 -7.44 -20.04
CA LEU A 161 7.99 -6.14 -19.43
C LEU A 161 7.56 -5.03 -20.38
N GLU A 162 6.86 -4.02 -19.85
CA GLU A 162 6.33 -2.87 -20.58
C GLU A 162 6.89 -1.58 -20.01
N TRP A 163 7.36 -0.66 -20.87
CA TRP A 163 7.86 0.65 -20.48
C TRP A 163 6.71 1.67 -20.41
N HIS A 164 6.68 2.42 -19.32
CA HIS A 164 5.70 3.46 -19.00
C HIS A 164 6.42 4.79 -18.74
N ALA A 165 6.45 5.66 -19.74
CA ALA A 165 7.10 6.96 -19.65
C ALA A 165 6.43 7.88 -18.60
N GLU A 166 5.13 7.70 -18.41
CA GLU A 166 4.30 8.39 -17.44
C GLU A 166 4.68 8.09 -15.97
N ASN A 167 5.45 7.03 -15.72
CA ASN A 167 5.84 6.59 -14.38
C ASN A 167 7.31 6.91 -14.05
N VAL A 168 7.99 7.69 -14.90
CA VAL A 168 9.37 8.13 -14.65
C VAL A 168 9.37 9.25 -13.59
N PRO A 169 10.25 9.20 -12.56
CA PRO A 169 11.34 8.23 -12.36
C PRO A 169 10.98 7.03 -11.47
N ALA A 170 9.78 6.96 -10.90
CA ALA A 170 9.47 6.03 -9.81
C ALA A 170 9.46 4.55 -10.27
N TYR A 171 8.60 4.14 -11.20
CA TYR A 171 8.64 2.77 -11.75
C TYR A 171 8.27 2.72 -13.24
N PRO A 172 9.23 2.97 -14.13
CA PRO A 172 8.95 3.08 -15.55
C PRO A 172 8.79 1.71 -16.25
N VAL A 173 8.83 0.59 -15.52
CA VAL A 173 8.65 -0.76 -16.08
C VAL A 173 7.61 -1.54 -15.29
N GLN A 174 6.52 -1.91 -15.96
CA GLN A 174 5.43 -2.75 -15.44
C GLN A 174 5.40 -4.12 -16.13
N LEU A 175 4.67 -5.07 -15.54
CA LEU A 175 4.43 -6.39 -16.13
C LEU A 175 3.12 -6.39 -16.92
N GLY A 176 3.17 -6.94 -18.13
CA GLY A 176 2.02 -7.14 -19.00
C GLY A 176 1.05 -8.19 -18.47
N LEU A 177 -0.23 -8.03 -18.84
CA LEU A 177 -1.36 -8.83 -18.36
C LEU A 177 -1.51 -10.18 -19.11
N LEU A 178 -0.45 -10.99 -19.13
CA LEU A 178 -0.42 -12.21 -19.95
C LEU A 178 -1.49 -13.24 -19.57
N GLY A 179 -1.88 -13.32 -18.29
CA GLY A 179 -2.94 -14.22 -17.88
C GLY A 179 -4.31 -13.76 -18.39
N ASP A 180 -4.61 -12.46 -18.30
CA ASP A 180 -5.81 -11.88 -18.89
C ASP A 180 -5.80 -12.01 -20.43
N GLU A 181 -4.65 -11.87 -21.08
CA GLU A 181 -4.51 -12.06 -22.54
C GLU A 181 -4.82 -13.50 -22.96
N GLN A 182 -4.29 -14.49 -22.25
CA GLN A 182 -4.58 -15.92 -22.50
C GLN A 182 -6.07 -16.23 -22.35
N ILE A 183 -6.70 -15.67 -21.32
CA ILE A 183 -8.14 -15.77 -21.10
C ILE A 183 -8.93 -15.12 -22.23
N ALA A 184 -8.59 -13.88 -22.61
CA ALA A 184 -9.28 -13.12 -23.64
C ALA A 184 -9.20 -13.80 -25.01
N LEU A 185 -8.11 -14.53 -25.28
CA LEU A 185 -7.93 -15.33 -26.49
C LEU A 185 -8.66 -16.70 -26.45
N GLY A 186 -9.41 -17.01 -25.39
CA GLY A 186 -10.14 -18.27 -25.24
C GLY A 186 -9.23 -19.49 -25.04
N ARG A 187 -7.97 -19.29 -24.62
CA ARG A 187 -6.98 -20.35 -24.44
C ARG A 187 -7.04 -21.01 -23.06
N VAL A 188 -7.89 -20.51 -22.18
CA VAL A 188 -8.09 -21.02 -20.82
C VAL A 188 -9.48 -21.64 -20.71
N THR A 189 -9.54 -22.93 -20.40
CA THR A 189 -10.79 -23.63 -20.11
C THR A 189 -10.90 -23.81 -18.59
N LEU A 190 -11.86 -23.12 -17.97
CA LEU A 190 -12.10 -23.23 -16.53
C LEU A 190 -12.96 -24.46 -16.17
N PRO A 191 -12.89 -24.93 -14.91
CA PRO A 191 -13.83 -25.92 -14.39
C PRO A 191 -15.28 -25.48 -14.52
N ALA A 192 -16.18 -26.45 -14.75
CA ALA A 192 -17.61 -26.19 -14.83
C ALA A 192 -18.14 -25.44 -13.60
N GLY A 193 -18.96 -24.41 -13.83
CA GLY A 193 -19.49 -23.54 -12.76
C GLY A 193 -18.59 -22.37 -12.38
N SER A 194 -17.39 -22.24 -12.97
CA SER A 194 -16.52 -21.08 -12.77
C SER A 194 -16.76 -20.03 -13.86
N SER A 195 -16.98 -18.78 -13.46
CA SER A 195 -17.01 -17.64 -14.38
C SER A 195 -15.76 -16.79 -14.19
N ILE A 196 -15.14 -16.32 -15.27
CA ILE A 196 -14.08 -15.33 -15.18
C ILE A 196 -14.72 -13.96 -14.99
N PRO A 197 -14.59 -13.31 -13.82
CA PRO A 197 -15.09 -11.95 -13.65
C PRO A 197 -14.36 -11.04 -14.64
N ALA A 198 -14.95 -9.91 -15.03
CA ALA A 198 -14.24 -8.91 -15.84
C ALA A 198 -12.87 -8.57 -15.19
N PRO A 199 -11.82 -8.27 -15.95
CA PRO A 199 -10.55 -7.84 -15.37
C PRO A 199 -10.84 -6.68 -14.42
N PRO A 200 -10.46 -6.76 -13.13
CA PRO A 200 -10.41 -5.56 -12.31
C PRO A 200 -9.44 -4.64 -13.01
N ASP A 201 -9.93 -3.49 -13.44
CA ASP A 201 -9.19 -2.65 -14.33
C ASP A 201 -8.03 -2.00 -13.57
N LEU A 202 -6.82 -2.48 -13.85
CA LEU A 202 -5.59 -1.97 -13.25
C LEU A 202 -5.16 -0.64 -13.87
N THR A 203 -5.77 -0.25 -15.00
CA THR A 203 -5.58 1.05 -15.66
C THR A 203 -6.73 2.02 -15.42
N SER A 204 -7.93 1.53 -15.06
CA SER A 204 -9.08 2.37 -14.69
C SER A 204 -9.28 2.46 -13.18
N GLY A 205 -8.21 2.88 -12.51
CA GLY A 205 -8.35 3.65 -11.28
C GLY A 205 -9.18 4.93 -11.42
N ILE A 206 -9.64 5.31 -12.62
CA ILE A 206 -10.48 6.50 -12.87
C ILE A 206 -11.80 6.20 -13.60
N ALA A 207 -11.96 5.07 -14.31
CA ALA A 207 -13.08 4.90 -15.26
C ALA A 207 -13.84 3.58 -15.03
N GLY A 208 -14.48 3.46 -13.88
CA GLY A 208 -15.33 2.32 -13.55
C GLY A 208 -15.89 2.41 -12.14
N LYS A 209 -16.77 3.40 -11.89
CA LYS A 209 -17.52 3.52 -10.63
C LYS A 209 -18.57 2.42 -10.52
N THR A 210 -18.15 1.18 -10.30
CA THR A 210 -19.06 0.09 -9.93
C THR A 210 -18.96 -0.19 -8.45
N ALA A 211 -20.13 -0.17 -7.82
CA ALA A 211 -20.36 -0.16 -6.40
C ALA A 211 -19.97 -1.49 -5.73
N GLU A 212 -18.74 -1.59 -5.22
CA GLU A 212 -18.60 -2.22 -3.90
C GLU A 212 -19.30 -1.32 -2.90
N GLY A 213 -20.11 -1.91 -2.02
CA GLY A 213 -21.04 -1.22 -1.12
C GLY A 213 -20.46 0.08 -0.59
N ALA A 214 -21.21 1.18 -0.78
CA ALA A 214 -20.73 2.55 -0.62
C ALA A 214 -19.84 2.69 0.62
N LEU A 215 -18.53 2.77 0.40
CA LEU A 215 -17.55 3.02 1.46
C LEU A 215 -17.97 4.32 2.16
N ALA A 216 -18.21 4.20 3.46
CA ALA A 216 -18.76 5.31 4.23
C ALA A 216 -17.73 6.44 4.36
N GLY A 217 -18.25 7.68 4.43
CA GLY A 217 -17.44 8.84 4.74
C GLY A 217 -16.81 9.53 3.53
N ARG A 218 -15.83 10.39 3.82
CA ARG A 218 -15.14 11.25 2.87
C ARG A 218 -13.67 11.33 3.21
N LEU A 219 -12.86 11.30 2.17
CA LEU A 219 -11.42 11.53 2.21
C LEU A 219 -11.12 13.01 2.00
N VAL A 220 -10.04 13.47 2.61
CA VAL A 220 -9.35 14.69 2.20
C VAL A 220 -7.90 14.32 1.90
N VAL A 221 -7.39 14.82 0.77
CA VAL A 221 -6.10 14.45 0.20
C VAL A 221 -5.31 15.73 -0.10
N SER A 222 -4.02 15.73 0.20
CA SER A 222 -3.09 16.81 -0.19
C SER A 222 -2.05 16.27 -1.17
N GLY A 223 -1.69 17.11 -2.14
CA GLY A 223 -0.66 16.81 -3.14
C GLY A 223 0.76 17.06 -2.64
N GLY A 224 0.94 17.38 -1.36
CA GLY A 224 2.23 17.73 -0.74
C GLY A 224 2.30 19.21 -0.34
N VAL A 225 3.48 19.64 0.14
CA VAL A 225 3.68 21.00 0.70
C VAL A 225 3.36 22.09 -0.32
N GLY A 226 2.36 22.94 0.00
CA GLY A 226 1.90 24.02 -0.87
C GLY A 226 1.14 23.54 -2.11
N GLY A 227 0.96 22.23 -2.26
CA GLY A 227 0.22 21.60 -3.33
C GLY A 227 -1.29 21.73 -3.16
N PRO A 228 -2.08 21.14 -4.08
CA PRO A 228 -3.53 21.22 -4.00
C PRO A 228 -4.06 20.34 -2.87
N VAL A 229 -5.22 20.71 -2.32
CA VAL A 229 -5.97 19.95 -1.31
C VAL A 229 -7.34 19.61 -1.90
N TRP A 230 -7.66 18.33 -1.96
CA TRP A 230 -8.91 17.82 -2.51
C TRP A 230 -9.76 17.18 -1.43
N THR A 231 -11.08 17.38 -1.51
CA THR A 231 -12.01 16.42 -0.92
C THR A 231 -12.30 15.32 -1.93
N MET A 232 -12.44 14.10 -1.45
CA MET A 232 -12.61 12.93 -2.29
C MET A 232 -13.61 11.97 -1.67
N ARG A 233 -14.49 11.41 -2.48
CA ARG A 233 -15.30 10.26 -2.07
C ARG A 233 -14.48 8.98 -2.34
N PRO A 234 -14.70 7.91 -1.57
CA PRO A 234 -13.97 6.65 -1.81
C PRO A 234 -14.22 5.99 -3.19
N ASP A 235 -15.21 6.48 -3.95
CA ASP A 235 -15.45 6.13 -5.36
C ASP A 235 -14.50 6.83 -6.35
N GLY A 236 -13.56 7.62 -5.83
CA GLY A 236 -12.58 8.39 -6.60
C GLY A 236 -13.06 9.76 -7.08
N SER A 237 -14.32 10.14 -6.84
CA SER A 237 -14.76 11.50 -7.19
C SER A 237 -14.12 12.54 -6.28
N GLU A 238 -13.42 13.49 -6.90
CA GLU A 238 -12.62 14.49 -6.20
C GLU A 238 -13.05 15.92 -6.53
N ARG A 239 -12.71 16.84 -5.61
CA ARG A 239 -12.96 18.26 -5.74
C ARG A 239 -11.84 19.04 -5.07
N LEU A 240 -11.20 19.93 -5.82
CA LEU A 240 -10.23 20.88 -5.27
C LEU A 240 -10.92 21.85 -4.30
N VAL A 241 -10.38 22.00 -3.10
CA VAL A 241 -10.93 22.88 -2.05
C VAL A 241 -9.93 23.90 -1.51
N GLY A 242 -8.64 23.75 -1.80
CA GLY A 242 -7.61 24.69 -1.36
C GLY A 242 -6.20 24.29 -1.79
N HIS A 243 -5.20 24.99 -1.26
CA HIS A 243 -3.79 24.69 -1.48
C HIS A 243 -3.04 24.74 -0.13
N GLY A 244 -2.31 23.67 0.19
CA GLY A 244 -1.70 23.47 1.50
C GLY A 244 -1.35 21.99 1.75
N VAL A 245 -1.10 21.67 3.02
CA VAL A 245 -0.62 20.35 3.46
C VAL A 245 -1.23 19.95 4.79
N ASP A 246 -1.04 18.69 5.18
CA ASP A 246 -1.56 18.11 6.42
C ASP A 246 -3.08 18.28 6.60
N PRO A 247 -3.93 17.97 5.60
CA PRO A 247 -5.35 18.22 5.74
C PRO A 247 -5.98 17.26 6.75
N SER A 248 -7.04 17.70 7.39
CA SER A 248 -7.95 16.88 8.20
C SER A 248 -9.39 17.32 7.94
N LEU A 249 -10.30 16.36 8.04
CA LEU A 249 -11.73 16.56 7.86
C LEU A 249 -12.40 16.52 9.23
N SER A 250 -13.32 17.44 9.49
CA SER A 250 -14.11 17.45 10.73
C SER A 250 -14.87 16.12 10.92
N PRO A 251 -15.22 15.74 12.16
CA PRO A 251 -15.89 14.45 12.43
C PRO A 251 -17.22 14.26 11.69
N ASP A 252 -17.91 15.36 11.37
CA ASP A 252 -19.15 15.39 10.57
C ASP A 252 -18.91 15.46 9.05
N GLY A 253 -17.65 15.49 8.62
CA GLY A 253 -17.26 15.52 7.21
C GLY A 253 -17.36 16.88 6.54
N ARG A 254 -17.82 17.94 7.21
CA ARG A 254 -18.25 19.18 6.54
C ARG A 254 -17.16 20.21 6.32
N VAL A 255 -16.13 20.22 7.16
CA VAL A 255 -15.09 21.25 7.16
C VAL A 255 -13.73 20.58 7.01
N VAL A 256 -12.93 21.10 6.08
CA VAL A 256 -11.52 20.74 5.92
C VAL A 256 -10.68 21.76 6.65
N VAL A 257 -9.76 21.31 7.50
CA VAL A 257 -8.66 22.14 8.03
C VAL A 257 -7.35 21.71 7.36
N TYR A 258 -6.48 22.64 7.02
CA TYR A 258 -5.18 22.36 6.44
C TYR A 258 -4.15 23.43 6.82
N ALA A 259 -2.87 23.08 6.73
CA ALA A 259 -1.76 23.99 6.98
C ALA A 259 -1.27 24.65 5.67
N GLN A 260 -0.99 25.95 5.72
CA GLN A 260 -0.39 26.68 4.62
C GLN A 260 0.94 27.29 5.06
N HIS A 261 1.97 27.05 4.26
CA HIS A 261 3.34 27.49 4.51
C HIS A 261 3.71 28.66 3.61
N GLY A 262 4.45 29.62 4.17
CA GLY A 262 4.92 30.78 3.43
C GLY A 262 3.81 31.68 2.90
N GLY A 263 4.21 32.68 2.11
CA GLY A 263 3.30 33.71 1.61
C GLY A 263 2.94 34.77 2.65
N ALA A 264 1.95 35.61 2.33
CA ALA A 264 1.61 36.78 3.16
C ALA A 264 0.96 36.43 4.51
N ARG A 265 0.34 35.25 4.62
CA ARG A 265 -0.41 34.81 5.82
C ARG A 265 -0.25 33.29 6.05
N PRO A 266 0.91 32.84 6.55
CA PRO A 266 1.12 31.44 6.93
C PRO A 266 0.26 31.07 8.15
N GLY A 267 -0.20 29.83 8.22
CA GLY A 267 -1.03 29.38 9.32
C GLY A 267 -1.94 28.20 9.00
N LEU A 268 -2.96 28.01 9.84
CA LEU A 268 -4.00 27.01 9.60
C LEU A 268 -5.23 27.66 8.99
N TYR A 269 -5.74 27.04 7.94
CA TYR A 269 -6.93 27.48 7.21
C TYR A 269 -8.03 26.44 7.33
N GLN A 270 -9.27 26.90 7.24
CA GLN A 270 -10.43 26.04 7.11
C GLN A 270 -11.26 26.41 5.88
N VAL A 271 -11.88 25.41 5.27
CA VAL A 271 -12.76 25.57 4.10
C VAL A 271 -13.88 24.53 4.14
N GLY A 272 -15.02 24.85 3.55
CA GLY A 272 -16.10 23.88 3.39
C GLY A 272 -15.66 22.69 2.51
N TRP A 273 -16.23 21.50 2.75
CA TRP A 273 -15.90 20.31 1.96
C TRP A 273 -16.24 20.45 0.46
N GLN A 274 -17.16 21.36 0.12
CA GLN A 274 -17.51 21.74 -1.25
C GLN A 274 -16.65 22.90 -1.78
N GLY A 275 -15.56 23.26 -1.09
CA GLY A 275 -14.80 24.47 -1.36
C GLY A 275 -15.49 25.71 -0.81
N GLY A 276 -15.13 26.87 -1.37
CA GLY A 276 -15.50 28.19 -0.87
C GLY A 276 -14.25 28.99 -0.49
N GLU A 277 -14.45 30.21 0.01
CA GLU A 277 -13.34 31.06 0.46
C GLU A 277 -12.69 30.49 1.74
N PRO A 278 -11.40 30.16 1.72
CA PRO A 278 -10.70 29.68 2.90
C PRO A 278 -10.64 30.75 3.99
N THR A 279 -10.96 30.38 5.22
CA THR A 279 -10.86 31.27 6.38
C THR A 279 -9.60 30.92 7.18
N LEU A 280 -8.81 31.93 7.53
CA LEU A 280 -7.64 31.77 8.39
C LEU A 280 -8.10 31.54 9.83
N LEU A 281 -7.76 30.38 10.38
CA LEU A 281 -8.07 29.98 11.75
C LEU A 281 -7.04 30.53 12.74
N THR A 282 -5.75 30.45 12.38
CA THR A 282 -4.67 30.99 13.21
C THR A 282 -3.43 31.31 12.38
N VAL A 283 -2.75 32.40 12.73
CA VAL A 283 -1.53 32.88 12.06
C VAL A 283 -0.30 32.26 12.70
N GLY A 284 0.64 31.81 11.89
CA GLY A 284 2.00 31.49 12.33
C GLY A 284 2.72 30.58 11.36
N ASP A 285 4.02 30.81 11.21
CA ASP A 285 4.89 29.93 10.45
C ASP A 285 4.98 28.54 11.10
N GLU A 286 5.14 27.51 10.27
CA GLU A 286 5.41 26.13 10.71
C GLU A 286 4.35 25.54 11.66
N ARG A 287 3.08 25.96 11.54
CA ARG A 287 1.93 25.27 12.15
C ARG A 287 1.47 24.12 11.25
N ARG A 288 1.52 22.89 11.76
CA ARG A 288 1.40 21.64 10.99
C ARG A 288 0.46 20.62 11.63
N GLY A 289 0.05 19.64 10.83
CA GLY A 289 -0.66 18.46 11.34
C GLY A 289 -2.01 18.70 12.01
N PRO A 290 -2.85 19.70 11.63
CA PRO A 290 -4.09 20.01 12.34
C PRO A 290 -5.06 18.83 12.34
N LEU A 291 -5.53 18.37 13.49
CA LEU A 291 -6.42 17.22 13.62
C LEU A 291 -7.58 17.56 14.57
N TYR A 292 -8.80 17.40 14.07
CA TYR A 292 -10.00 17.57 14.89
C TYR A 292 -10.07 16.51 16.00
N SER A 293 -10.51 16.92 17.18
CA SER A 293 -10.96 16.00 18.22
C SER A 293 -12.15 15.18 17.73
N PRO A 294 -12.41 13.98 18.30
CA PRO A 294 -13.52 13.13 17.86
C PRO A 294 -14.90 13.80 17.95
N ASP A 295 -15.07 14.76 18.87
CA ASP A 295 -16.29 15.56 19.04
C ASP A 295 -16.32 16.84 18.19
N GLY A 296 -15.23 17.15 17.48
CA GLY A 296 -15.09 18.29 16.57
C GLY A 296 -14.92 19.64 17.25
N ARG A 297 -14.79 19.69 18.58
CA ARG A 297 -14.71 20.94 19.34
C ARG A 297 -13.32 21.55 19.41
N GLU A 298 -12.29 20.74 19.15
CA GLU A 298 -10.90 21.14 19.30
C GLU A 298 -10.09 20.72 18.09
N ILE A 299 -9.03 21.47 17.80
CA ILE A 299 -8.05 21.11 16.77
C ILE A 299 -6.66 21.04 17.42
N ALA A 300 -6.08 19.84 17.47
CA ALA A 300 -4.69 19.63 17.87
C ALA A 300 -3.77 19.83 16.68
N PHE A 301 -2.62 20.48 16.89
CA PHE A 301 -1.61 20.68 15.86
C PHE A 301 -0.24 20.78 16.52
N TYR A 302 0.82 20.80 15.71
CA TYR A 302 2.16 21.08 16.22
C TYR A 302 2.72 22.34 15.57
N GLN A 303 3.50 23.11 16.32
CA GLN A 303 4.14 24.32 15.83
C GLN A 303 5.62 24.35 16.18
N LYS A 304 6.44 24.98 15.35
CA LYS A 304 7.83 25.28 15.69
C LYS A 304 7.87 26.46 16.68
N SER A 305 8.56 26.27 17.79
CA SER A 305 8.77 27.26 18.85
C SER A 305 10.25 27.35 19.22
N ALA A 306 10.67 28.50 19.74
CA ALA A 306 11.97 28.61 20.40
C ALA A 306 11.99 27.77 21.68
N CYS A 307 13.07 27.03 21.91
CA CYS A 307 13.25 26.29 23.14
C CYS A 307 14.72 26.14 23.53
N LEU A 308 14.95 25.59 24.72
CA LEU A 308 16.30 25.37 25.25
C LEU A 308 16.60 23.87 25.28
N ARG A 309 17.70 23.47 24.65
CA ARG A 309 18.23 22.11 24.70
C ARG A 309 19.37 22.03 25.73
N PRO A 310 19.35 21.06 26.66
CA PRO A 310 20.48 20.87 27.58
C PRO A 310 21.70 20.33 26.83
N ALA A 311 22.89 20.82 27.19
CA ALA A 311 24.18 20.37 26.68
C ALA A 311 25.21 20.39 27.82
N GLY A 312 25.21 19.33 28.63
CA GLY A 312 25.95 19.31 29.88
C GLY A 312 25.40 20.36 30.85
N ASN A 313 26.26 21.26 31.32
CA ASN A 313 25.89 22.36 32.22
C ASN A 313 25.40 23.63 31.48
N LEU A 314 25.28 23.59 30.15
CA LEU A 314 24.84 24.72 29.32
C LEU A 314 23.44 24.48 28.76
N TRP A 315 22.73 25.59 28.52
CA TRP A 315 21.48 25.61 27.76
C TRP A 315 21.73 26.22 26.39
N ILE A 316 21.38 25.49 25.33
CA ILE A 316 21.53 25.95 23.95
C ILE A 316 20.17 26.41 23.44
N HIS A 317 20.12 27.62 22.90
CA HIS A 317 18.97 28.09 22.13
C HIS A 317 18.78 27.21 20.89
N ASP A 318 17.62 26.59 20.79
CA ASP A 318 17.24 25.67 19.73
C ASP A 318 15.82 26.02 19.24
N SER A 319 15.38 25.34 18.19
CA SER A 319 13.99 25.35 17.74
C SER A 319 13.44 23.94 17.80
N CYS A 320 12.34 23.75 18.54
CA CYS A 320 11.66 22.47 18.63
C CYS A 320 10.19 22.62 18.30
N PHE A 321 9.56 21.49 17.97
CA PHE A 321 8.12 21.45 17.77
C PHE A 321 7.41 21.14 19.08
N GLN A 322 6.23 21.73 19.24
CA GLN A 322 5.40 21.68 20.44
C GLN A 322 3.94 21.48 20.05
N ILE A 323 3.19 20.75 20.88
CA ILE A 323 1.76 20.49 20.65
C ILE A 323 0.94 21.68 21.13
N LYS A 324 0.00 22.11 20.30
CA LYS A 324 -0.96 23.17 20.58
C LYS A 324 -2.37 22.68 20.32
N VAL A 325 -3.34 23.26 21.01
CA VAL A 325 -4.76 22.95 20.80
C VAL A 325 -5.53 24.26 20.62
N ILE A 326 -6.44 24.28 19.65
CA ILE A 326 -7.39 25.37 19.43
C ILE A 326 -8.76 24.89 19.94
N PRO A 327 -9.19 25.28 21.15
CA PRO A 327 -10.59 25.24 21.55
C PRO A 327 -11.42 26.32 20.84
N SER A 328 -12.74 26.29 21.03
CA SER A 328 -13.67 27.30 20.49
C SER A 328 -13.37 28.74 20.90
N GLU A 329 -12.58 28.95 21.96
CA GLU A 329 -12.25 30.28 22.53
C GLU A 329 -10.90 30.85 22.06
N GLY A 330 -10.13 30.13 21.25
CA GLY A 330 -8.82 30.59 20.74
C GLY A 330 -7.70 29.58 20.96
N CYS A 331 -6.48 29.87 20.47
CA CYS A 331 -5.34 28.95 20.55
C CYS A 331 -4.69 28.97 21.93
N VAL A 332 -4.49 27.80 22.55
CA VAL A 332 -3.89 27.67 23.89
C VAL A 332 -2.74 26.66 23.93
N ASP A 333 -1.82 26.88 24.88
CA ASP A 333 -0.84 25.87 25.27
C ASP A 333 -1.56 24.76 26.05
N TRP A 334 -1.58 23.55 25.50
CA TRP A 334 -2.33 22.45 26.08
C TRP A 334 -1.54 21.69 27.16
N LEU A 335 -0.20 21.72 27.08
CA LEU A 335 0.71 21.01 27.98
C LEU A 335 1.58 21.99 28.77
N ARG A 336 2.11 21.53 29.91
CA ARG A 336 2.97 22.37 30.74
C ARG A 336 4.28 22.70 30.00
N PRO A 337 4.87 23.89 30.24
CA PRO A 337 6.08 24.30 29.54
C PRO A 337 7.19 23.24 29.59
N GLY A 338 7.66 22.83 28.41
CA GLY A 338 8.78 21.92 28.26
C GLY A 338 8.43 20.42 28.24
N GLN A 339 7.19 20.02 28.52
CA GLN A 339 6.79 18.61 28.47
C GLN A 339 6.67 18.05 27.05
N ASP A 340 6.53 18.93 26.05
CA ASP A 340 6.23 18.60 24.66
C ASP A 340 7.36 19.02 23.70
N ARG A 341 8.59 19.17 24.21
CA ARG A 341 9.75 19.47 23.35
C ARG A 341 9.93 18.36 22.32
N TYR A 342 10.12 18.76 21.07
CA TYR A 342 10.29 17.85 19.93
C TYR A 342 9.08 16.92 19.73
N ALA A 343 7.87 17.45 19.97
CA ALA A 343 6.63 16.73 19.76
C ALA A 343 6.02 16.99 18.35
N PHE A 344 5.56 15.93 17.69
CA PHE A 344 5.06 15.97 16.31
C PHE A 344 3.86 15.04 16.10
N GLY A 345 3.03 15.36 15.11
CA GLY A 345 1.98 14.47 14.60
C GLY A 345 0.99 14.02 15.68
N PRO A 346 0.29 14.95 16.36
CA PRO A 346 -0.68 14.58 17.37
C PRO A 346 -1.83 13.78 16.78
N ALA A 347 -2.25 12.76 17.52
CA ALA A 347 -3.37 11.89 17.21
C ALA A 347 -4.28 11.78 18.43
N TRP A 348 -5.57 12.09 18.27
CA TRP A 348 -6.55 11.92 19.34
C TRP A 348 -6.85 10.45 19.59
N ARG A 349 -6.90 10.07 20.87
CA ARG A 349 -7.58 8.84 21.26
C ARG A 349 -9.07 8.94 20.89
N PRO A 350 -9.74 7.81 20.57
CA PRO A 350 -11.15 7.81 20.19
C PRO A 350 -12.08 8.43 21.24
N ASP A 351 -11.69 8.41 22.52
CA ASP A 351 -12.43 9.02 23.63
C ASP A 351 -12.28 10.56 23.74
N GLY A 352 -11.38 11.16 22.95
CA GLY A 352 -11.08 12.60 22.97
C GLY A 352 -10.37 13.09 24.24
N ARG A 353 -9.93 12.19 25.13
CA ARG A 353 -9.35 12.57 26.45
C ARG A 353 -7.83 12.67 26.44
N ALA A 354 -7.17 12.12 25.44
CA ALA A 354 -5.72 12.16 25.34
C ALA A 354 -5.24 12.25 23.90
N LEU A 355 -4.02 12.77 23.73
CA LEU A 355 -3.25 12.68 22.51
C LEU A 355 -2.17 11.61 22.64
N VAL A 356 -1.84 10.98 21.51
CA VAL A 356 -0.54 10.35 21.28
C VAL A 356 0.20 11.17 20.25
N PHE A 357 1.48 11.35 20.46
CA PHE A 357 2.35 12.07 19.54
C PHE A 357 3.74 11.46 19.57
N ARG A 358 4.48 11.70 18.50
CA ARG A 358 5.91 11.37 18.47
C ARG A 358 6.66 12.39 19.31
N GLN A 359 7.57 11.95 20.17
CA GLN A 359 8.44 12.82 20.95
C GLN A 359 9.88 12.28 20.97
N GLU A 360 10.83 13.09 20.50
CA GLU A 360 12.24 12.72 20.36
C GLU A 360 12.44 11.37 19.65
N LYS A 361 12.62 10.29 20.42
CA LYS A 361 12.91 8.93 19.98
C LYS A 361 11.78 7.92 20.24
N ALA A 362 10.70 8.32 20.91
CA ALA A 362 9.62 7.42 21.30
C ALA A 362 8.23 8.02 21.02
N LEU A 363 7.18 7.24 21.26
CA LEU A 363 5.83 7.79 21.38
C LEU A 363 5.57 8.24 22.82
N ALA A 364 4.84 9.34 22.94
CA ALA A 364 4.36 9.87 24.20
C ALA A 364 2.85 10.05 24.15
N THR A 365 2.21 9.99 25.31
CA THR A 365 0.78 10.23 25.47
C THR A 365 0.51 11.20 26.60
N THR A 366 -0.63 11.87 26.52
CA THR A 366 -1.09 12.73 27.60
C THR A 366 -1.97 11.96 28.57
N GLU A 367 -1.64 12.02 29.85
CA GLU A 367 -2.52 11.73 30.96
C GLU A 367 -3.23 13.03 31.38
N ASP A 368 -4.52 12.94 31.71
CA ASP A 368 -5.30 14.03 32.33
C ASP A 368 -5.25 15.36 31.54
N ARG A 369 -4.99 15.29 30.24
CA ARG A 369 -4.80 16.44 29.32
C ARG A 369 -3.68 17.41 29.74
N GLN A 370 -2.83 17.05 30.70
CA GLN A 370 -1.79 17.93 31.23
C GLN A 370 -0.43 17.27 31.46
N THR A 371 -0.40 15.95 31.64
CA THR A 371 0.83 15.24 32.00
C THR A 371 1.30 14.41 30.82
N VAL A 372 2.58 14.52 30.43
CA VAL A 372 3.13 13.69 29.36
C VAL A 372 3.83 12.48 29.96
N ARG A 373 3.52 11.28 29.45
CA ARG A 373 4.18 10.03 29.82
C ARG A 373 4.57 9.22 28.58
N PRO A 374 5.60 8.36 28.67
CA PRO A 374 5.94 7.44 27.60
C PRO A 374 4.75 6.55 27.23
N PHE A 375 4.56 6.31 25.93
CA PHE A 375 3.51 5.43 25.40
C PHE A 375 4.00 3.99 25.18
N GLY A 376 5.14 3.60 25.75
CA GLY A 376 5.66 2.21 25.76
C GLY A 376 6.23 1.71 24.42
N ILE A 377 6.10 2.50 23.35
CA ILE A 377 6.52 2.15 22.00
C ILE A 377 7.79 2.93 21.62
N ASP A 378 8.87 2.22 21.32
CA ASP A 378 10.22 2.78 21.14
C ASP A 378 10.75 2.61 19.69
N PHE A 379 10.03 3.18 18.71
CA PHE A 379 10.50 3.27 17.32
C PHE A 379 11.38 4.50 17.10
N ALA A 380 12.58 4.52 17.68
CA ALA A 380 13.53 5.58 17.39
C ALA A 380 14.05 5.46 15.95
N PRO A 381 14.02 6.49 15.07
CA PRO A 381 13.15 7.66 14.87
C PRO A 381 12.12 7.44 13.73
N LEU A 382 11.57 6.24 13.60
CA LEU A 382 11.00 5.70 12.36
C LEU A 382 9.50 5.99 12.16
N ILE A 383 8.77 6.46 13.16
CA ILE A 383 7.33 6.76 13.00
C ILE A 383 7.09 8.11 12.32
N GLU A 384 6.17 8.09 11.37
CA GLU A 384 5.84 9.20 10.46
C GLU A 384 4.40 9.67 10.59
N THR A 385 3.47 8.75 10.83
CA THR A 385 2.05 9.03 11.05
C THR A 385 1.53 8.12 12.14
N ILE A 386 0.60 8.62 12.96
CA ILE A 386 -0.04 7.90 14.06
C ILE A 386 -1.53 8.18 13.94
N LEU A 387 -2.37 7.15 13.86
CA LEU A 387 -3.82 7.28 13.96
C LEU A 387 -4.42 6.08 14.68
N PHE A 388 -5.36 6.34 15.57
CA PHE A 388 -6.09 5.29 16.27
C PHE A 388 -7.12 4.62 15.35
N ASP A 389 -7.30 3.32 15.55
CA ASP A 389 -8.48 2.64 15.06
C ASP A 389 -9.71 3.27 15.75
N PRO A 390 -10.72 3.74 14.99
CA PRO A 390 -11.95 4.30 15.57
C PRO A 390 -12.71 3.33 16.48
N THR A 391 -12.49 2.02 16.31
CA THR A 391 -13.08 0.96 17.13
C THR A 391 -12.25 0.61 18.37
N GLY A 392 -11.03 1.14 18.48
CA GLY A 392 -10.09 0.92 19.57
C GLY A 392 -9.22 -0.34 19.42
N GLY A 393 -8.27 -0.53 20.33
CA GLY A 393 -7.40 -1.72 20.39
C GLY A 393 -6.15 -1.66 19.51
N ARG A 394 -6.09 -0.75 18.54
CA ARG A 394 -4.97 -0.63 17.60
C ARG A 394 -4.70 0.81 17.19
N ILE A 395 -3.47 1.04 16.75
CA ILE A 395 -3.00 2.26 16.12
C ILE A 395 -2.39 1.86 14.77
N VAL A 396 -2.79 2.52 13.69
CA VAL A 396 -2.09 2.43 12.42
C VAL A 396 -0.95 3.44 12.40
N VAL A 397 0.23 2.96 12.01
CA VAL A 397 1.46 3.73 11.97
C VAL A 397 2.08 3.67 10.58
N GLY A 398 2.55 4.82 10.11
CA GLY A 398 3.53 4.88 9.02
C GLY A 398 4.93 4.77 9.62
N VAL A 399 5.73 3.82 9.13
CA VAL A 399 7.07 3.53 9.62
C VAL A 399 8.06 3.62 8.47
N ARG A 400 9.02 4.54 8.57
CA ARG A 400 10.18 4.58 7.69
C ARG A 400 11.12 3.44 8.02
N ARG A 401 11.40 2.53 7.09
CA ARG A 401 12.31 1.41 7.35
C ARG A 401 13.77 1.80 7.18
N ASN A 402 14.06 2.60 6.15
CA ASN A 402 15.39 3.12 5.85
C ASN A 402 15.26 4.43 5.06
N GLN A 403 16.33 4.89 4.41
CA GLN A 403 16.27 6.13 3.61
C GLN A 403 15.48 5.97 2.30
N THR A 404 15.08 4.76 1.92
CA THR A 404 14.55 4.46 0.59
C THR A 404 13.07 4.11 0.58
N TYR A 405 12.48 3.63 1.68
CA TYR A 405 11.04 3.35 1.74
C TYR A 405 10.43 3.44 3.14
N SER A 406 9.12 3.67 3.14
CA SER A 406 8.25 3.57 4.31
C SER A 406 7.18 2.50 4.09
N GLU A 407 6.70 1.93 5.18
CA GLU A 407 5.60 0.97 5.19
C GLU A 407 4.54 1.36 6.22
N ILE A 408 3.37 0.74 6.10
CA ILE A 408 2.26 0.89 7.03
C ILE A 408 2.13 -0.40 7.82
N GLY A 409 1.90 -0.26 9.12
CA GLY A 409 1.59 -1.36 10.01
C GLY A 409 0.68 -0.94 11.14
N THR A 410 0.36 -1.90 12.01
CA THR A 410 -0.40 -1.66 13.24
C THR A 410 0.41 -2.01 14.46
N VAL A 411 0.13 -1.30 15.54
CA VAL A 411 0.59 -1.62 16.90
C VAL A 411 -0.62 -1.61 17.85
N PRO A 412 -0.57 -2.38 18.95
CA PRO A 412 -1.57 -2.27 20.01
C PRO A 412 -1.64 -0.86 20.61
N ASP A 413 -2.83 -0.42 21.01
CA ASP A 413 -3.03 0.85 21.69
C ASP A 413 -2.80 0.80 23.21
N ASP A 414 -2.41 -0.37 23.73
CA ASP A 414 -2.00 -0.60 25.12
C ASP A 414 -0.55 -0.19 25.41
N GLY A 415 0.17 0.28 24.39
CA GLY A 415 1.56 0.71 24.46
C GLY A 415 2.58 -0.43 24.31
N SER A 416 2.14 -1.64 23.98
CA SER A 416 3.06 -2.74 23.67
C SER A 416 3.70 -2.58 22.28
N ASP A 417 5.01 -2.81 22.22
CA ASP A 417 5.78 -2.73 20.96
C ASP A 417 5.64 -4.01 20.14
N ARG A 418 4.46 -4.20 19.52
CA ARG A 418 4.13 -5.35 18.66
C ARG A 418 3.71 -4.88 17.27
N PHE A 419 4.70 -4.64 16.42
CA PHE A 419 4.45 -4.23 15.05
C PHE A 419 3.92 -5.38 14.18
N SER A 420 2.82 -5.14 13.47
CA SER A 420 2.30 -6.02 12.41
C SER A 420 2.28 -5.27 11.08
N ALA A 421 3.02 -5.75 10.08
CA ALA A 421 3.09 -5.10 8.78
C ALA A 421 1.75 -5.26 8.01
N LEU A 422 1.21 -4.17 7.48
CA LEU A 422 0.08 -4.18 6.55
C LEU A 422 0.52 -4.00 5.10
N THR A 423 1.65 -3.33 4.88
CA THR A 423 2.28 -3.19 3.57
C THR A 423 3.73 -3.69 3.62
N PRO A 424 3.96 -4.98 3.91
CA PRO A 424 5.31 -5.52 4.04
C PRO A 424 6.10 -5.30 2.74
N PRO A 425 7.43 -5.08 2.83
CA PRO A 425 8.26 -4.91 1.66
C PRO A 425 8.19 -6.18 0.79
N LEU A 426 7.86 -5.98 -0.48
CA LEU A 426 7.89 -7.07 -1.45
C LEU A 426 9.36 -7.42 -1.68
N SER A 427 9.78 -8.63 -1.28
CA SER A 427 11.20 -9.03 -1.23
C SER A 427 11.92 -8.94 -2.59
N PHE A 428 11.14 -8.88 -3.67
CA PHE A 428 11.60 -8.85 -5.04
C PHE A 428 11.11 -7.58 -5.77
N VAL A 429 10.85 -6.47 -5.08
CA VAL A 429 10.72 -5.16 -5.72
C VAL A 429 11.75 -4.26 -5.05
N GLN A 430 12.73 -3.79 -5.82
CA GLN A 430 13.82 -2.94 -5.30
C GLN A 430 13.89 -1.61 -6.08
N PRO A 431 13.81 -0.45 -5.40
CA PRO A 431 13.45 -0.33 -3.97
C PRO A 431 11.99 -0.77 -3.72
N PRO A 432 11.66 -1.28 -2.51
CA PRO A 432 10.28 -1.59 -2.15
C PRO A 432 9.38 -0.36 -2.34
N PRO A 433 8.10 -0.55 -2.71
CA PRO A 433 7.17 0.56 -2.80
C PRO A 433 6.99 1.22 -1.43
N THR A 434 6.93 2.54 -1.46
CA THR A 434 6.65 3.36 -0.30
C THR A 434 5.15 3.38 -0.05
N SER A 435 4.76 3.22 1.21
CA SER A 435 3.40 3.41 1.70
C SER A 435 3.42 4.36 2.90
N LEU A 436 2.65 5.45 2.82
CA LEU A 436 2.71 6.59 3.74
C LEU A 436 1.31 7.08 4.10
N SER A 437 1.24 7.88 5.17
CA SER A 437 0.04 8.62 5.59
C SER A 437 -1.24 7.75 5.64
N PRO A 438 -1.25 6.64 6.40
CA PRO A 438 -2.47 5.85 6.59
C PRO A 438 -3.57 6.69 7.24
N ALA A 439 -4.83 6.37 6.93
CA ALA A 439 -6.04 6.92 7.53
C ALA A 439 -7.15 5.86 7.59
N TYR A 440 -7.68 5.60 8.79
CA TYR A 440 -8.80 4.66 8.95
C TYR A 440 -10.11 5.22 8.39
N SER A 441 -10.89 4.36 7.75
CA SER A 441 -12.31 4.64 7.51
C SER A 441 -13.06 4.82 8.82
N PRO A 442 -14.17 5.57 8.85
CA PRO A 442 -14.86 5.87 10.10
C PRO A 442 -15.47 4.67 10.84
N ASP A 443 -15.61 3.56 10.13
CA ASP A 443 -16.07 2.26 10.62
C ASP A 443 -14.91 1.32 11.01
N GLY A 444 -13.65 1.74 10.82
CA GLY A 444 -12.44 0.96 11.12
C GLY A 444 -12.16 -0.20 10.16
N ARG A 445 -12.98 -0.41 9.12
CA ARG A 445 -12.89 -1.60 8.24
C ARG A 445 -11.86 -1.44 7.13
N HIS A 446 -11.46 -0.22 6.82
CA HIS A 446 -10.56 0.10 5.72
C HIS A 446 -9.51 1.10 6.15
N ILE A 447 -8.41 1.14 5.40
CA ILE A 447 -7.34 2.11 5.54
C ILE A 447 -7.11 2.73 4.16
N ALA A 448 -7.23 4.05 4.08
CA ALA A 448 -6.73 4.83 2.96
C ALA A 448 -5.27 5.22 3.21
N PHE A 449 -4.45 5.29 2.18
CA PHE A 449 -3.04 5.62 2.29
C PHE A 449 -2.47 6.10 0.94
N VAL A 450 -1.28 6.69 0.98
CA VAL A 450 -0.53 7.06 -0.23
C VAL A 450 0.50 6.00 -0.54
N SER A 451 0.59 5.55 -1.79
CA SER A 451 1.64 4.62 -2.21
C SER A 451 1.99 4.77 -3.67
N ASP A 452 3.24 4.48 -4.00
CA ASP A 452 3.82 4.47 -5.35
C ASP A 452 3.89 3.05 -5.96
N ARG A 453 3.18 2.08 -5.36
CA ARG A 453 3.23 0.66 -5.73
C ARG A 453 2.88 0.30 -7.18
N ASP A 454 2.09 1.12 -7.88
CA ASP A 454 1.81 0.94 -9.31
C ASP A 454 2.77 1.73 -10.22
N GLY A 455 3.69 2.48 -9.63
CA GLY A 455 4.67 3.24 -10.37
C GLY A 455 4.63 4.74 -10.17
N ARG A 456 3.60 5.25 -9.48
CA ARG A 456 3.40 6.67 -9.23
C ARG A 456 2.66 6.86 -7.91
N PRO A 457 3.00 7.88 -7.10
CA PRO A 457 2.25 8.17 -5.89
C PRO A 457 0.76 8.35 -6.20
N GLY A 458 -0.09 7.60 -5.52
CA GLY A 458 -1.54 7.68 -5.64
C GLY A 458 -2.23 7.39 -4.32
N VAL A 459 -3.54 7.63 -4.28
CA VAL A 459 -4.36 7.26 -3.12
C VAL A 459 -4.84 5.83 -3.30
N TRP A 460 -4.62 5.02 -2.27
CA TRP A 460 -5.00 3.63 -2.21
C TRP A 460 -5.92 3.38 -1.02
N ILE A 461 -6.79 2.38 -1.13
CA ILE A 461 -7.60 1.87 -0.05
C ILE A 461 -7.35 0.36 0.07
N MET A 462 -7.20 -0.14 1.29
CA MET A 462 -7.13 -1.56 1.62
C MET A 462 -8.08 -1.86 2.79
N ALA A 463 -8.37 -3.14 3.03
CA ALA A 463 -8.99 -3.59 4.27
C ALA A 463 -8.07 -3.31 5.47
N SER A 464 -8.64 -3.18 6.67
CA SER A 464 -7.86 -2.83 7.87
C SER A 464 -6.86 -3.90 8.33
N ASP A 465 -6.93 -5.09 7.78
CA ASP A 465 -5.94 -6.18 7.91
C ASP A 465 -4.84 -6.15 6.83
N GLY A 466 -4.86 -5.16 5.94
CA GLY A 466 -3.90 -5.01 4.83
C GLY A 466 -4.33 -5.70 3.53
N ALA A 467 -5.48 -6.39 3.52
CA ALA A 467 -5.94 -7.09 2.33
C ALA A 467 -6.49 -6.15 1.24
N ASN A 468 -6.45 -6.62 0.00
CA ASN A 468 -7.07 -6.00 -1.18
C ASN A 468 -6.76 -4.51 -1.40
N PRO A 469 -5.48 -4.09 -1.41
CA PRO A 469 -5.15 -2.72 -1.74
C PRO A 469 -5.55 -2.40 -3.19
N ARG A 470 -6.29 -1.32 -3.39
CA ARG A 470 -6.68 -0.81 -4.70
C ARG A 470 -6.51 0.70 -4.79
N ARG A 471 -6.11 1.19 -5.95
CA ARG A 471 -5.97 2.62 -6.21
C ARG A 471 -7.34 3.23 -6.41
N VAL A 472 -7.54 4.44 -5.90
CA VAL A 472 -8.87 5.11 -5.94
C VAL A 472 -8.84 6.50 -6.56
N SER A 473 -7.67 7.06 -6.83
CA SER A 473 -7.55 8.34 -7.52
C SER A 473 -6.19 8.52 -8.17
N ASP A 474 -6.18 9.40 -9.17
CA ASP A 474 -5.04 9.87 -9.96
C ASP A 474 -4.60 11.30 -9.60
N VAL A 475 -5.06 11.86 -8.47
CA VAL A 475 -4.60 13.18 -8.03
C VAL A 475 -3.07 13.23 -7.99
N PRO A 476 -2.45 14.31 -8.50
CA PRO A 476 -1.00 14.47 -8.41
C PRO A 476 -0.57 14.54 -6.94
N ILE A 477 0.26 13.58 -6.52
CA ILE A 477 0.86 13.57 -5.18
C ILE A 477 2.37 13.69 -5.30
N GLY A 478 2.92 14.76 -4.72
CA GLY A 478 4.35 14.94 -4.52
C GLY A 478 4.76 14.37 -3.17
N LEU A 479 5.69 13.42 -3.15
CA LEU A 479 6.30 12.92 -1.93
C LEU A 479 7.45 13.87 -1.53
N SER A 480 7.14 15.04 -0.95
CA SER A 480 8.15 16.02 -0.53
C SER A 480 8.77 15.75 0.84
N GLY A 481 8.19 14.84 1.62
CA GLY A 481 8.72 14.48 2.93
C GLY A 481 7.79 13.57 3.72
N ALA A 482 8.38 12.72 4.53
CA ALA A 482 7.67 11.61 5.13
C ALA A 482 7.03 11.96 6.51
N ARG A 483 6.89 13.26 6.84
CA ARG A 483 6.19 13.74 8.05
C ARG A 483 4.82 14.36 7.72
N GLU A 484 4.46 14.36 6.46
CA GLU A 484 3.26 15.00 5.95
C GLU A 484 2.07 14.06 6.12
N ARG A 485 0.95 14.59 6.62
CA ARG A 485 -0.32 13.91 6.44
C ARG A 485 -0.81 14.26 5.04
N LEU A 486 -0.90 13.26 4.18
CA LEU A 486 -1.38 13.40 2.80
C LEU A 486 -2.83 12.99 2.67
N VAL A 487 -3.33 12.12 3.55
CA VAL A 487 -4.71 11.61 3.52
C VAL A 487 -5.30 11.60 4.93
N HIS A 488 -6.58 11.96 5.03
CA HIS A 488 -7.40 11.76 6.24
C HIS A 488 -8.83 11.36 5.83
N TRP A 489 -9.51 10.55 6.63
CA TRP A 489 -10.84 10.02 6.33
C TRP A 489 -11.77 10.27 7.52
N SER A 490 -12.95 10.85 7.26
CA SER A 490 -13.97 11.10 8.28
C SER A 490 -15.39 10.76 7.80
N ARG A 491 -16.38 10.80 8.70
CA ARG A 491 -17.81 10.50 8.41
C ARG A 491 -18.41 11.57 7.50
N VAL A 492 -19.63 11.31 7.00
CA VAL A 492 -20.45 12.25 6.22
C VAL A 492 -21.83 12.34 6.85
#